data_AF-A6K092-F1
#
_entry.id   AF-A6K092-F1
#
_cell.length_a   1.000
_cell.length_b   1.000
_cell.length_c   1.000
_cell.angle_alpha   90.00
_cell.angle_beta   90.00
_cell.angle_gamma   90.00
#
_symmetry.space_group_name_H-M   'P 1'
#
loop_
_entity.id
_entity.type
_entity.pdbx_description
1 polymer ?
#
loop_
_entity_poly.entity_id
_entity_poly.type
_entity_poly.pdbx_seq_one_letter_code
_entity_poly.pdbx_strand_id
1 'polypeptide(L)'
;MTSLFTQEVHLSKRHEEIVSQRLMLLQKMKNKFGDQSTERASLQATETMLSLETRYWASVEEHVPKWEQFLLGKALYPIGAESQSEAPFVQSEAKS
;
A
#
# COMPACT_ATOMS: atom_id res chain seq x y z
N MET A 1 19.74 -21.42 50.83
CA MET A 1 19.05 -20.21 50.34
C MET A 1 19.94 -19.57 49.29
N THR A 2 19.56 -19.63 48.01
CA THR A 2 20.32 -18.97 46.94
C THR A 2 20.14 -17.46 47.07
N SER A 3 21.24 -16.70 46.97
CA SER A 3 21.19 -15.24 47.03
C SER A 3 20.34 -14.69 45.88
N LEU A 4 19.61 -13.60 46.14
CA LEU A 4 18.80 -12.90 45.15
C LEU A 4 19.61 -12.51 43.90
N PHE A 5 20.88 -12.12 44.11
CA PHE A 5 21.82 -11.83 43.03
C PHE A 5 22.08 -13.04 42.11
N THR A 6 22.18 -14.25 42.66
CA THR A 6 22.37 -15.48 41.87
C THR A 6 21.14 -15.79 41.02
N GLN A 7 19.95 -15.50 41.53
CA GLN A 7 18.70 -15.69 40.80
C GLN A 7 18.58 -14.68 39.64
N GLU A 8 18.93 -13.42 39.87
CA GLU A 8 18.93 -12.37 38.85
C GLU A 8 19.88 -12.72 37.69
N VAL A 9 21.11 -13.14 38.02
CA VAL A 9 22.09 -13.61 37.02
C VAL A 9 21.54 -14.78 36.20
N HIS A 10 20.84 -15.72 36.83
CA HIS A 10 20.25 -16.86 36.13
C HIS A 10 19.10 -16.44 35.21
N LEU A 11 18.24 -15.51 35.65
CA LEU A 11 17.16 -14.96 34.86
C LEU A 11 17.69 -14.17 33.65
N SER A 12 18.71 -13.34 33.84
CA SER A 12 19.37 -12.63 32.75
C SER A 12 19.93 -13.60 31.72
N LYS A 13 20.57 -14.69 32.15
CA LYS A 13 21.10 -15.72 31.23
C LYS A 13 19.98 -16.38 30.40
N ARG A 14 18.83 -16.67 31.02
CA ARG A 14 17.65 -17.20 30.32
C ARG A 14 17.05 -16.20 29.35
N HIS A 15 17.01 -14.92 29.72
CA HIS A 15 16.54 -13.85 28.85
C HIS A 15 17.41 -13.74 27.59
N GLU A 16 18.74 -13.70 27.75
CA GLU A 16 19.67 -13.63 26.61
C GLU A 16 19.53 -14.83 25.66
N GLU A 17 19.32 -16.03 26.21
CA GLU A 17 19.05 -17.23 25.42
C GLU A 17 17.74 -17.11 24.62
N ILE A 18 16.66 -16.63 25.23
CA ILE A 18 15.37 -16.40 24.56
C ILE A 18 15.51 -15.35 23.46
N VAL A 19 16.23 -14.26 23.73
CA VAL A 19 16.47 -13.19 22.75
C VAL A 19 17.30 -13.73 21.58
N SER A 20 18.33 -14.53 21.85
CA SER A 20 19.18 -15.14 20.82
C SER A 20 18.40 -16.08 19.91
N GLN A 21 17.53 -16.93 20.49
CA GLN A 21 16.69 -17.84 19.72
C GLN A 21 15.68 -17.09 18.84
N ARG A 22 15.04 -16.04 19.37
CA ARG A 22 14.12 -15.18 18.61
C ARG A 22 14.83 -14.48 17.47
N LEU A 23 16.01 -13.91 17.72
CA LEU A 23 16.82 -13.25 16.71
C LEU A 23 17.17 -14.21 15.57
N MET A 24 17.66 -15.40 15.90
CA MET A 24 17.99 -16.43 14.92
C MET A 24 16.77 -16.84 14.09
N LEU A 25 15.60 -17.02 14.72
CA LEU A 25 14.36 -17.38 14.02
C LEU A 25 13.94 -16.27 13.04
N LEU A 26 13.95 -15.02 13.49
CA LEU A 26 13.62 -13.86 12.66
C LEU A 26 14.56 -13.74 11.47
N GLN A 27 15.86 -13.92 11.68
CA GLN A 27 16.86 -13.91 10.62
C GLN A 27 16.65 -15.06 9.64
N LYS A 28 16.36 -16.27 10.13
CA LYS A 28 16.06 -17.42 9.28
C LYS A 28 14.82 -17.18 8.42
N MET A 29 13.76 -16.63 9.00
CA MET A 29 12.54 -16.26 8.28
C MET A 29 12.80 -15.17 7.25
N LYS A 30 13.58 -14.14 7.61
CA LYS A 30 13.99 -13.07 6.70
C LYS A 30 14.79 -13.63 5.52
N ASN A 31 15.74 -14.52 5.74
CA ASN A 31 16.59 -15.08 4.69
C ASN A 31 15.80 -16.03 3.77
N LYS A 32 14.87 -16.81 4.32
CA LYS A 32 13.92 -17.63 3.54
C LYS A 32 13.01 -16.80 2.62
N PHE A 33 12.76 -15.53 2.95
CA PHE A 33 12.03 -14.58 2.11
C PHE A 33 12.97 -13.77 1.20
N GLY A 34 14.18 -13.47 1.69
CA GLY A 34 15.26 -12.77 0.99
C GLY A 34 15.68 -13.44 -0.31
N ASP A 35 15.88 -14.76 -0.27
CA ASP A 35 16.40 -15.55 -1.40
C ASP A 35 15.40 -15.72 -2.56
N GLN A 36 14.09 -15.63 -2.28
CA GLN A 36 13.07 -16.03 -3.26
C GLN A 36 12.15 -14.88 -3.73
N SER A 37 12.00 -13.79 -2.98
CA SER A 37 11.02 -12.74 -3.29
C SER A 37 11.58 -11.31 -3.33
N THR A 38 12.79 -11.05 -2.85
CA THR A 38 13.19 -9.65 -2.60
C THR A 38 13.65 -8.92 -3.86
N GLU A 39 14.39 -9.55 -4.77
CA GLU A 39 14.75 -8.87 -6.04
C GLU A 39 13.57 -8.77 -7.00
N ARG A 40 12.81 -9.86 -7.18
CA ARG A 40 11.70 -9.88 -8.15
C ARG A 40 10.49 -9.05 -7.73
N ALA A 41 10.09 -9.10 -6.45
CA ALA A 41 8.95 -8.33 -5.99
C ALA A 41 9.27 -6.82 -5.89
N SER A 42 10.50 -6.46 -5.52
CA SER A 42 10.91 -5.05 -5.50
C SER A 42 10.99 -4.45 -6.90
N LEU A 43 11.59 -5.16 -7.86
CA LEU A 43 11.63 -4.70 -9.25
C LEU A 43 10.22 -4.61 -9.87
N GLN A 44 9.38 -5.62 -9.63
CA GLN A 44 8.00 -5.63 -10.12
C GLN A 44 7.15 -4.53 -9.46
N ALA A 45 7.34 -4.25 -8.17
CA ALA A 45 6.63 -3.16 -7.49
C ALA A 45 7.07 -1.78 -7.98
N THR A 46 8.35 -1.59 -8.27
CA THR A 46 8.83 -0.34 -8.88
C THR A 46 8.35 -0.19 -10.31
N GLU A 47 8.30 -1.27 -11.08
CA GLU A 47 7.84 -1.26 -12.47
C GLU A 47 6.34 -1.00 -12.57
N THR A 48 5.52 -1.59 -11.69
CA THR A 48 4.08 -1.32 -11.64
C THR A 48 3.78 0.10 -11.18
N MET A 49 4.52 0.62 -10.19
CA MET A 49 4.37 2.00 -9.75
C MET A 49 4.72 3.01 -10.87
N LEU A 50 5.86 2.81 -11.55
CA LEU A 50 6.26 3.66 -12.67
C LEU A 50 5.27 3.59 -13.84
N SER A 51 4.74 2.41 -14.14
CA SER A 51 3.72 2.21 -15.18
C SER A 51 2.41 2.92 -14.85
N LEU A 52 1.95 2.84 -13.59
CA LEU A 52 0.76 3.55 -13.12
C LEU A 52 0.96 5.06 -13.14
N GLU A 53 2.11 5.55 -12.70
CA GLU A 53 2.44 6.97 -12.72
C GLU A 53 2.49 7.51 -14.15
N THR A 54 3.14 6.78 -15.07
CA THR A 54 3.18 7.14 -16.49
C THR A 54 1.78 7.22 -17.09
N ARG A 55 0.93 6.22 -16.81
CA ARG A 55 -0.46 6.21 -17.29
C ARG A 55 -1.29 7.33 -16.67
N TYR A 56 -1.07 7.63 -15.39
CA TYR A 56 -1.74 8.71 -14.69
C TYR A 56 -1.42 10.06 -15.34
N TRP A 57 -0.14 10.38 -15.54
CA TRP A 57 0.24 11.65 -16.16
C TRP A 57 -0.25 11.76 -17.61
N ALA A 58 -0.23 10.68 -18.38
CA ALA A 58 -0.82 10.66 -19.73
C ALA A 58 -2.34 10.93 -19.72
N SER A 59 -3.08 10.34 -18.76
CA SER A 59 -4.52 10.59 -18.60
C SER A 59 -4.81 12.01 -18.13
N VAL A 60 -3.96 12.58 -17.28
CA VAL A 60 -4.04 13.98 -16.88
C VAL A 60 -3.87 14.88 -18.11
N GLU A 61 -2.85 14.68 -18.93
CA GLU A 61 -2.62 15.46 -20.16
C GLU A 61 -3.80 15.37 -21.14
N GLU A 62 -4.42 14.20 -21.28
CA GLU A 62 -5.62 14.02 -22.11
C GLU A 62 -6.81 14.84 -21.58
N HIS A 63 -6.96 14.94 -20.26
CA HIS A 63 -8.08 15.65 -19.66
C HIS A 63 -7.83 17.14 -19.45
N VAL A 64 -6.58 17.61 -19.31
CA VAL A 64 -6.22 19.02 -19.10
C VAL A 64 -6.96 19.99 -20.04
N PRO A 65 -7.08 19.74 -21.36
CA PRO A 65 -7.82 20.63 -22.27
C PRO A 65 -9.31 20.80 -21.92
N LYS A 66 -9.95 19.75 -21.39
CA LYS A 66 -11.35 19.79 -20.93
C LYS A 66 -11.50 20.68 -19.69
N TRP A 67 -10.50 20.65 -18.81
CA TRP A 67 -10.47 21.49 -17.61
C TRP A 67 -10.03 22.93 -17.91
N GLU A 68 -9.30 23.19 -19.00
CA GLU A 68 -8.79 24.52 -19.35
C GLU A 68 -9.89 25.59 -19.43
N GLN A 69 -11.02 25.28 -20.08
CA GLN A 69 -12.14 26.23 -20.20
C GLN A 69 -12.76 26.58 -18.84
N PHE A 70 -12.82 25.60 -17.94
CA PHE A 70 -13.30 25.81 -16.58
C PHE A 70 -12.30 26.64 -15.75
N LEU A 71 -11.01 26.28 -15.79
CA LEU A 71 -9.96 26.99 -15.06
C LEU A 71 -9.79 28.44 -15.51
N LEU A 72 -10.09 28.73 -16.78
CA LEU A 72 -10.09 30.08 -17.34
C LEU A 72 -11.37 30.87 -17.04
N GLY A 73 -12.33 30.31 -16.29
CA GLY A 73 -13.60 30.96 -15.96
C GLY A 73 -14.54 31.13 -17.16
N LYS A 74 -14.29 30.40 -18.26
CA LYS A 74 -15.07 30.47 -19.51
C LYS A 74 -16.19 29.44 -19.57
N ALA A 75 -16.16 28.43 -18.70
CA ALA A 75 -17.17 27.37 -18.62
C ALA A 75 -17.56 27.08 -17.16
N LEU A 76 -18.79 26.60 -16.95
CA LEU A 76 -19.24 26.06 -15.66
C LEU A 76 -18.50 24.76 -15.34
N TYR A 77 -18.44 24.40 -14.06
CA TYR A 77 -17.78 23.17 -13.59
C TYR A 77 -18.27 21.98 -14.42
N PRO A 78 -17.37 21.12 -14.95
CA PRO A 78 -17.78 19.92 -15.64
C PRO A 78 -18.35 18.91 -14.63
N ILE A 79 -19.60 19.13 -14.19
CA ILE A 79 -20.42 18.11 -13.53
C ILE A 79 -20.66 17.03 -14.59
N GLY A 80 -20.12 15.83 -14.37
CA GLY A 80 -20.27 14.69 -15.27
C GLY A 80 -19.02 14.29 -16.07
N ALA A 81 -17.81 14.50 -15.54
CA ALA A 81 -16.59 14.01 -16.20
C ALA A 81 -16.38 12.49 -16.11
N GLU A 82 -17.25 11.72 -15.45
CA GLU A 82 -17.16 10.25 -15.39
C GLU A 82 -18.56 9.61 -15.41
N SER A 83 -18.97 9.06 -16.56
CA SER A 83 -19.72 7.78 -16.70
C SER A 83 -20.32 7.62 -18.12
N GLN A 84 -19.49 7.28 -19.11
CA GLN A 84 -20.00 6.51 -20.26
C GLN A 84 -20.14 5.03 -19.87
N SER A 85 -20.91 4.77 -18.83
CA SER A 85 -21.30 3.44 -18.35
C SER A 85 -22.29 3.64 -17.20
N GLU A 86 -23.47 4.14 -17.47
CA GLU A 86 -24.66 3.62 -16.79
C GLU A 86 -25.92 4.03 -17.54
N ALA A 87 -26.69 3.00 -17.90
CA ALA A 87 -28.03 3.12 -18.43
C ALA A 87 -28.89 3.99 -17.50
N PRO A 88 -29.94 4.65 -18.02
CA PRO A 88 -30.79 5.51 -17.21
C PRO A 88 -31.44 4.70 -16.08
N PHE A 89 -31.01 4.97 -14.84
CA PHE A 89 -31.69 4.51 -13.64
C PHE A 89 -33.03 5.26 -13.54
N VAL A 90 -34.06 4.66 -14.10
CA VAL A 90 -35.45 5.08 -13.89
C VAL A 90 -35.83 4.66 -12.47
N GLN A 91 -36.03 5.65 -11.58
CA GLN A 91 -36.70 5.43 -10.31
C GLN A 91 -38.16 5.08 -10.58
N SER A 92 -38.50 3.79 -10.55
CA SER A 92 -39.89 3.35 -10.55
C SER A 92 -40.47 3.55 -9.15
N GLU A 93 -41.42 4.47 -9.11
CA GLU A 93 -42.32 4.80 -8.00
C GLU A 93 -43.00 3.52 -7.47
N ALA A 94 -42.71 3.16 -6.21
CA ALA A 94 -43.47 2.14 -5.50
C ALA A 94 -44.74 2.76 -4.93
N LYS A 95 -45.84 2.61 -5.66
CA LYS A 95 -47.19 2.83 -5.14
C LYS A 95 -48.09 1.69 -5.54
N SER A 96 -48.25 0.71 -4.64
CA SER A 96 -49.55 0.13 -4.30
C SER A 96 -49.46 -0.74 -3.05
#